data_AF-A0A3C2DDA8-F1
#
_entry.id   AF-A0A3C2DDA8-F1
#
_cell.length_a   1.000
_cell.length_b   1.000
_cell.length_c   1.000
_cell.angle_alpha   90.00
_cell.angle_beta   90.00
_cell.angle_gamma   90.00
#
_symmetry.space_group_name_H-M   'P 1'
#
loop_
_entity.id
_entity.type
_entity.pdbx_description
1 polymer ?
#
loop_
_entity_poly.entity_id
_entity_poly.type
_entity_poly.pdbx_seq_one_letter_code
_entity_poly.pdbx_strand_id
1 'polypeptide(L)'
;VEREPSQWYVGGTMAAFSGPPPFGWVQRIDLETLEPLAASPELPCGEHVWCGSILVHADGSILSVNGSYLHRLDPDDLSVLVERRLPVDRSHNGLL
;
A
#
# COMPACT_ATOMS: atom_id res chain seq x y z
N VAL A 1 8.62 -5.93 2.24
CA VAL A 1 8.69 -6.07 3.71
C VAL A 1 8.14 -7.45 4.06
N GLU A 2 8.85 -8.19 4.92
CA GLU A 2 8.39 -9.51 5.39
C GLU A 2 7.59 -9.34 6.69
N ARG A 3 6.44 -10.03 6.80
CA ARG A 3 5.61 -10.03 8.02
C ARG A 3 5.92 -11.22 8.92
N GLU A 4 5.88 -12.41 8.33
CA GLU A 4 6.17 -13.73 8.88
C GLU A 4 7.07 -14.47 7.86
N PRO A 5 7.74 -15.56 8.24
CA PRO A 5 8.56 -16.33 7.30
C PRO A 5 7.78 -16.64 6.01
N SER A 6 8.34 -16.22 4.87
CA SER A 6 7.75 -16.40 3.54
C SER A 6 6.47 -15.59 3.25
N GLN A 7 6.05 -14.68 4.13
CA GLN A 7 4.97 -13.73 3.85
C GLN A 7 5.53 -12.37 3.44
N TRP A 8 5.74 -12.20 2.14
CA TRP A 8 6.37 -11.02 1.55
C TRP A 8 5.37 -10.09 0.92
N TYR A 9 5.50 -8.81 1.27
CA TYR A 9 4.68 -7.73 0.75
C TYR A 9 5.53 -6.72 0.01
N VAL A 10 5.00 -6.26 -1.11
CA VAL A 10 5.54 -5.16 -1.92
C VAL A 10 4.43 -4.15 -2.15
N GLY A 11 4.83 -2.93 -2.44
CA GLY A 11 3.87 -1.93 -2.88
C GLY A 11 4.56 -0.86 -3.67
N GLY A 12 3.72 -0.04 -4.29
CA GLY A 12 4.17 1.04 -5.14
C GLY A 12 3.03 1.96 -5.49
N THR A 13 3.34 2.93 -6.33
CA THR A 13 2.40 3.92 -6.84
C THR A 13 2.57 4.05 -8.33
N MET A 14 1.45 4.10 -9.05
CA MET A 14 1.43 4.40 -10.47
C MET A 14 2.07 5.77 -10.71
N ALA A 15 3.16 5.80 -11.45
CA ALA A 15 3.81 7.06 -11.85
C ALA A 15 3.02 7.68 -13.01
N ALA A 16 2.09 8.59 -12.69
CA ALA A 16 1.28 9.29 -13.68
C ALA A 16 1.47 10.80 -13.55
N PHE A 17 2.13 11.41 -14.54
CA PHE A 17 2.26 12.88 -14.66
C PHE A 17 1.19 13.51 -15.54
N SER A 18 0.46 12.68 -16.29
CA SER A 18 -0.65 13.03 -17.17
C SER A 18 -1.59 11.83 -17.30
N GLY A 19 -2.86 12.09 -17.63
CA GLY A 19 -3.88 11.04 -17.75
C GLY A 19 -4.67 10.83 -16.44
N PRO A 20 -5.19 9.61 -16.20
CA PRO A 20 -5.92 9.29 -14.97
C PRO A 20 -5.11 9.55 -13.69
N PRO A 21 -5.78 9.84 -12.56
CA PRO A 21 -5.11 10.07 -11.29
C PRO A 21 -4.17 8.92 -10.89
N PRO A 22 -2.99 9.21 -10.28
CA PRO A 22 -2.14 8.17 -9.74
C PRO A 22 -2.83 7.43 -8.59
N PHE A 23 -2.46 6.17 -8.41
CA PHE A 23 -2.92 5.34 -7.30
C PHE A 23 -1.79 4.45 -6.78
N GLY A 24 -1.89 4.07 -5.52
CA GLY A 24 -1.01 3.11 -4.88
C GLY A 24 -1.57 1.70 -4.92
N TRP A 25 -0.73 0.74 -4.58
CA TRP A 25 -1.12 -0.65 -4.47
C TRP A 25 -0.22 -1.38 -3.48
N VAL A 26 -0.76 -2.45 -2.89
CA VAL A 26 -0.02 -3.41 -2.06
C VAL A 26 -0.29 -4.80 -2.60
N GLN A 27 0.74 -5.62 -2.69
CA GLN A 27 0.65 -7.02 -3.11
C GLN A 27 1.37 -7.90 -2.10
N ARG A 28 0.79 -9.06 -1.83
CA ARG A 28 1.50 -10.21 -1.26
C ARG A 28 2.02 -11.03 -2.43
N ILE A 29 3.29 -11.42 -2.40
CA ILE A 29 3.94 -12.11 -3.52
C ILE A 29 4.46 -13.48 -3.10
N ASP A 30 4.51 -14.39 -4.06
CA ASP A 30 5.36 -15.57 -3.98
C ASP A 30 6.82 -15.15 -4.16
N LEU A 31 7.72 -15.58 -3.28
CA LEU A 31 9.11 -15.10 -3.32
C LEU A 31 9.95 -15.81 -4.40
N GLU A 32 9.52 -16.98 -4.87
CA GLU A 32 10.22 -17.73 -5.92
C GLU A 32 9.79 -17.25 -7.31
N THR A 33 8.49 -17.02 -7.52
CA THR A 33 7.95 -16.62 -8.83
C THR A 33 7.76 -15.11 -8.99
N LEU A 34 7.71 -14.36 -7.88
CA LEU A 34 7.34 -12.94 -7.82
C LEU A 34 5.92 -12.63 -8.28
N GLU A 35 5.08 -13.66 -8.48
CA GLU A 35 3.68 -13.47 -8.86
C GLU A 35 2.86 -12.99 -7.65
N PRO A 36 1.87 -12.10 -7.87
CA PRO A 36 0.96 -11.68 -6.81
C PRO A 36 0.09 -12.86 -6.34
N LEU A 37 0.14 -13.14 -5.04
CA LEU A 37 -0.75 -14.08 -4.34
C LEU A 37 -2.05 -13.39 -3.88
N ALA A 38 -1.97 -12.08 -3.61
CA ALA A 38 -3.10 -11.21 -3.29
C ALA A 38 -2.74 -9.77 -3.67
N ALA A 39 -3.74 -8.94 -3.98
CA ALA A 39 -3.54 -7.54 -4.34
C ALA A 39 -4.64 -6.66 -3.75
N SER A 40 -4.25 -5.49 -3.23
CA SER A 40 -5.21 -4.46 -2.85
C SER A 40 -5.94 -3.91 -4.08
N PRO A 41 -7.11 -3.26 -3.90
CA PRO A 41 -7.63 -2.36 -4.92
C PRO A 41 -6.65 -1.19 -5.16
N GLU A 42 -6.94 -0.37 -6.17
CA GLU A 42 -6.26 0.92 -6.39
C GLU A 42 -6.47 1.82 -5.17
N LEU A 43 -5.37 2.18 -4.50
CA LEU A 43 -5.40 2.99 -3.28
C LEU A 43 -5.26 4.47 -3.64
N PRO A 44 -6.14 5.37 -3.20
CA PRO A 44 -6.00 6.79 -3.47
C PRO A 44 -4.69 7.35 -2.89
N CYS A 45 -4.09 8.31 -3.60
CA CYS A 45 -2.85 8.97 -3.17
C CYS A 45 -2.97 10.49 -2.98
N GLY A 46 -4.05 11.12 -3.45
CA GLY A 46 -4.21 12.58 -3.44
C GLY A 46 -3.42 13.29 -4.55
N GLU A 47 -3.42 12.72 -5.77
CA GLU A 47 -2.68 13.23 -6.95
C GLU A 47 -1.15 13.20 -6.81
N HIS A 48 -0.62 12.56 -5.77
CA HIS A 48 0.81 12.45 -5.53
C HIS A 48 1.41 11.23 -6.23
N VAL A 49 2.51 11.42 -6.95
CA VAL A 49 3.30 10.33 -7.54
C VAL A 49 4.43 9.89 -6.62
N TRP A 50 4.88 8.64 -6.77
CA TRP A 50 6.00 8.05 -6.01
C TRP A 50 5.86 8.17 -4.49
N CYS A 51 4.62 8.17 -4.02
CA CYS A 51 4.28 8.11 -2.62
C CYS A 51 4.17 6.66 -2.15
N GLY A 52 4.23 6.42 -0.84
CA GLY A 52 4.07 5.08 -0.30
C GLY A 52 4.96 4.78 0.89
N SER A 53 4.37 4.33 1.98
CA SER A 53 5.07 3.57 3.02
C SER A 53 4.17 2.44 3.49
N ILE A 54 4.78 1.29 3.78
CA ILE A 54 4.06 0.08 4.19
C ILE A 54 4.63 -0.40 5.51
N LEU A 55 3.74 -0.71 6.44
CA LEU A 55 4.01 -1.43 7.66
C LEU A 55 3.22 -2.73 7.64
N VAL A 56 3.92 -3.85 7.81
CA VAL A 56 3.32 -5.17 8.02
C VAL A 56 3.79 -5.68 9.36
N HIS A 57 2.87 -5.95 10.27
CA HIS A 57 3.18 -6.32 11.64
C HIS A 57 2.68 -7.74 11.95
N ALA A 58 3.39 -8.44 12.84
CA ALA A 58 3.11 -9.84 13.17
C ALA A 58 1.70 -10.05 13.76
N ASP A 59 1.08 -9.02 14.36
CA ASP A 59 -0.30 -9.08 14.86
C ASP A 59 -1.40 -9.13 13.77
N GLY A 60 -1.01 -9.12 12.49
CA GLY A 60 -1.94 -9.12 11.36
C GLY A 60 -2.27 -7.73 10.83
N SER A 61 -1.70 -6.67 11.41
CA SER A 61 -1.91 -5.32 10.91
C SER A 61 -1.08 -5.07 9.63
N ILE A 62 -1.78 -4.76 8.53
CA ILE A 62 -1.19 -4.25 7.29
C ILE A 62 -1.64 -2.81 7.12
N LEU A 63 -0.69 -1.88 7.20
CA LEU A 63 -0.92 -0.44 7.02
C LEU A 63 -0.17 0.06 5.79
N SER A 64 -0.85 0.85 4.97
CA SER A 64 -0.27 1.52 3.80
C SER A 64 -0.61 3.00 3.82
N VAL A 65 0.41 3.85 3.99
CA VAL A 65 0.26 5.27 3.71
C VAL A 65 0.59 5.49 2.25
N ASN A 66 -0.37 6.00 1.51
CA ASN A 66 -0.22 6.33 0.12
C ASN A 66 -0.54 7.81 -0.08
N GLY A 67 0.51 8.62 -0.18
CA GLY A 67 0.41 10.08 -0.27
C GLY A 67 -0.41 10.65 0.89
N SER A 68 -1.57 11.21 0.56
CA SER A 68 -2.46 11.86 1.54
C SER A 68 -3.47 10.90 2.19
N TYR A 69 -3.28 9.58 2.08
CA TYR A 69 -4.20 8.56 2.60
C TYR A 69 -3.49 7.49 3.42
N LEU A 70 -4.15 6.99 4.45
CA LEU A 70 -3.77 5.81 5.23
C LEU A 70 -4.83 4.74 5.06
N HIS A 71 -4.38 3.52 4.76
CA HIS A 71 -5.23 2.34 4.61
C HIS A 71 -4.81 1.28 5.61
N ARG A 72 -5.79 0.64 6.24
CA ARG A 72 -5.62 -0.66 6.89
C ARG A 72 -6.19 -1.73 5.96
N LEU A 73 -5.37 -2.71 5.61
CA LEU A 73 -5.74 -3.79 4.71
C LEU A 73 -5.98 -5.09 5.48
N ASP A 74 -6.88 -5.92 4.94
CA ASP A 74 -7.09 -7.27 5.41
C ASP A 74 -5.85 -8.14 5.14
N PRO A 75 -5.36 -8.92 6.11
CA PRO A 75 -4.14 -9.70 5.94
C PRO A 75 -4.27 -10.88 4.97
N ASP A 76 -5.49 -11.34 4.68
CA ASP A 76 -5.72 -12.52 3.85
C ASP A 76 -5.88 -12.15 2.38
N ASP A 77 -6.70 -11.14 2.07
CA ASP A 77 -7.06 -10.75 0.70
C ASP A 77 -6.63 -9.32 0.30
N LEU A 78 -6.08 -8.53 1.22
CA LEU A 78 -5.69 -7.13 1.02
C LEU A 78 -6.83 -6.16 0.69
N SER A 79 -8.08 -6.54 0.98
CA SER A 79 -9.22 -5.63 0.91
C SER A 79 -9.07 -4.49 1.92
N VAL A 80 -9.65 -3.32 1.62
CA VAL A 80 -9.57 -2.15 2.51
C VAL A 80 -10.53 -2.32 3.67
N LEU A 81 -9.99 -2.48 4.88
CA LEU A 81 -10.76 -2.52 6.12
C LEU A 81 -11.10 -1.11 6.61
N VAL A 82 -10.14 -0.20 6.52
CA VAL A 82 -10.30 1.20 6.95
C VAL A 82 -9.48 2.10 6.02
N GLU A 83 -10.07 3.22 5.62
CA GLU A 83 -9.39 4.29 4.89
C GLU A 83 -9.52 5.61 5.65
N ARG A 84 -8.45 6.40 5.65
CA ARG A 84 -8.47 7.75 6.20
C ARG A 84 -7.61 8.69 5.36
N ARG A 85 -8.20 9.81 4.93
CA ARG A 85 -7.43 10.96 4.44
C ARG A 85 -6.65 11.60 5.59
N LEU A 86 -5.35 11.78 5.39
CA LEU A 86 -4.44 12.41 6.33
C LEU A 86 -4.65 13.93 6.35
N PRO A 87 -4.39 14.60 7.48
CA PRO A 87 -4.58 16.05 7.61
C PRO A 87 -3.57 16.87 6.81
N VAL A 88 -2.46 16.26 6.40
CA VAL A 88 -1.38 16.91 5.65
C VAL A 88 -1.38 16.38 4.22
N ASP A 89 -1.57 17.28 3.27
CA ASP A 89 -1.55 16.94 1.85
C ASP A 89 -0.11 16.86 1.32
N ARG A 90 0.47 15.66 1.32
CA ARG A 90 1.89 15.41 0.95
C ARG A 90 2.08 14.02 0.36
N SER A 91 3.03 13.92 -0.56
CA SER A 91 3.44 12.64 -1.17
C SER A 91 4.19 11.72 -0.19
N HIS A 92 4.95 12.27 0.76
CA HIS A 92 5.81 11.49 1.65
C HIS A 92 5.32 11.50 3.10
N ASN A 93 4.02 11.36 3.32
CA ASN A 93 3.54 11.00 4.65
C ASN A 93 4.08 9.60 5.00
N GLY A 94 4.75 9.50 6.15
CA GLY A 94 5.40 8.28 6.58
C GLY A 94 4.62 7.50 7.63
N LEU A 95 5.06 6.28 7.85
CA LEU A 95 4.83 5.49 9.06
C LEU A 95 6.20 5.50 9.76
N LEU A 96 6.29 6.14 10.95
CA LEU A 96 7.49 6.49 11.76
C LEU A 96 7.88 7.98 11.72
#